data_AF-A0A392PS16-F1
#
_entry.id   AF-A0A392PS16-F1
#
_cell.length_a   1.000
_cell.length_b   1.000
_cell.length_c   1.000
_cell.angle_alpha   90.00
_cell.angle_beta   90.00
_cell.angle_gamma   90.00
#
_symmetry.space_group_name_H-M   'P 1'
#
loop_
_entity.id
_entity.type
_entity.pdbx_description
1 polymer ?
#
loop_
_entity_poly.entity_id
_entity_poly.type
_entity_poly.pdbx_seq_one_letter_code
_entity_poly.pdbx_strand_id
1 'polypeptide(L)'
;EGKVLKPKMKVKVNQELLRLTKSGFANKDGKRIYDFFLALAACNTIVPLVIDTSDPTVKLIDYQGESPDEQALTYAAAAYGFMLIERTSGHIVIDIHGERQS
;
A
#
# COMPACT_ATOMS: atom_id res chain seq x y z
N GLU A 1 5.66 -7.11 18.85
CA GLU A 1 5.16 -5.78 19.28
C GLU A 1 4.45 -5.12 18.11
N GLY A 2 3.12 -5.10 18.14
CA GLY A 2 2.27 -4.79 16.98
C GLY A 2 2.13 -3.29 16.72
N LYS A 3 3.17 -2.66 16.18
CA LYS A 3 3.08 -1.28 15.69
C LYS A 3 2.23 -1.26 14.41
N VAL A 4 1.15 -0.49 14.42
CA VAL A 4 0.25 -0.35 13.27
C VAL A 4 0.87 0.63 12.28
N LEU A 5 1.06 0.19 11.04
CA LEU A 5 1.50 1.04 9.94
C LEU A 5 0.29 1.65 9.23
N LYS A 6 0.36 2.94 8.92
CA LYS A 6 -0.68 3.66 8.16
C LYS A 6 -0.03 4.57 7.13
N PRO A 7 -0.65 4.78 5.95
CA PRO A 7 -0.15 5.78 5.02
C PRO A 7 -0.28 7.17 5.64
N LYS A 8 0.72 8.03 5.45
CA LYS A 8 0.72 9.43 5.93
C LYS A 8 -0.41 10.24 5.28
N MET A 9 -0.67 10.02 4.00
CA MET A 9 -1.75 10.70 3.28
C MET A 9 -3.06 9.93 3.35
N LYS A 10 -4.16 10.66 3.53
CA LYS A 10 -5.53 10.11 3.47
C LYS A 10 -6.04 10.20 2.03
N VAL A 11 -6.34 9.06 1.42
CA VAL A 11 -6.97 8.99 0.10
C VAL A 11 -8.44 8.62 0.25
N LYS A 12 -9.31 9.33 -0.46
CA LYS A 12 -10.74 8.99 -0.51
C LYS A 12 -10.92 7.76 -1.40
N VAL A 13 -11.42 6.68 -0.82
CA VAL A 13 -11.62 5.40 -1.53
C VAL A 13 -13.08 5.21 -1.94
N ASN A 14 -13.28 4.55 -3.08
CA ASN A 14 -14.58 4.03 -3.46
C ASN A 14 -14.88 2.75 -2.66
N GLN A 15 -16.01 2.72 -1.95
CA GLN A 15 -16.34 1.62 -1.03
C GLN A 15 -16.64 0.30 -1.74
N GLU A 16 -17.21 0.36 -2.95
CA GLU A 16 -17.49 -0.84 -3.73
C GLU A 16 -16.20 -1.47 -4.23
N LEU A 17 -15.28 -0.65 -4.76
CA LEU A 17 -13.96 -1.13 -5.17
C LEU A 17 -13.15 -1.67 -3.99
N LEU A 18 -13.21 -1.02 -2.82
CA LEU A 18 -12.58 -1.53 -1.59
C LEU A 18 -13.15 -2.87 -1.13
N ARG A 19 -14.44 -3.12 -1.36
CA ARG A 19 -15.03 -4.44 -1.06
C ARG A 19 -14.54 -5.50 -2.05
N LEU A 20 -14.38 -5.13 -3.31
CA LEU A 20 -13.88 -6.02 -4.35
C LEU A 20 -12.40 -6.36 -4.18
N THR A 21 -11.57 -5.45 -3.66
CA THR A 21 -10.16 -5.78 -3.37
C THR A 21 -10.05 -6.90 -2.33
N LYS A 22 -10.97 -6.91 -1.35
CA LYS A 22 -11.04 -7.94 -0.31
C LYS A 22 -11.64 -9.27 -0.77
N SER A 23 -12.32 -9.33 -1.92
CA SER A 23 -12.86 -10.59 -2.43
C SER A 23 -11.79 -11.47 -3.10
N GLY A 24 -10.59 -10.92 -3.32
CA GLY A 24 -9.41 -11.65 -3.79
C GLY A 24 -9.68 -12.42 -5.09
N PHE A 25 -9.48 -13.74 -5.06
CA PHE A 25 -9.60 -14.61 -6.23
C PHE A 25 -11.01 -15.21 -6.44
N ALA A 26 -12.03 -14.73 -5.72
CA ALA A 26 -13.38 -15.30 -5.78
C ALA A 26 -14.00 -15.28 -7.20
N ASN A 27 -13.60 -14.34 -8.04
CA ASN A 27 -13.96 -14.30 -9.46
C ASN A 27 -12.87 -13.62 -10.30
N LYS A 28 -13.04 -13.62 -11.63
CA LYS A 28 -12.07 -13.04 -12.57
C LYS A 28 -11.81 -11.56 -12.33
N ASP A 29 -12.81 -10.81 -11.90
CA ASP A 29 -12.69 -9.37 -11.67
C ASP A 29 -11.94 -9.07 -10.39
N GLY A 30 -12.17 -9.85 -9.32
CA GLY A 30 -11.39 -9.77 -8.08
C GLY A 30 -9.89 -10.00 -8.33
N LYS A 31 -9.54 -11.02 -9.12
CA LYS A 31 -8.15 -11.26 -9.52
C LYS A 31 -7.55 -10.08 -10.28
N ARG A 32 -8.28 -9.50 -11.23
CA ARG A 32 -7.81 -8.33 -12.01
C ARG A 32 -7.59 -7.11 -11.12
N ILE A 33 -8.49 -6.88 -10.17
CA ILE A 33 -8.39 -5.79 -9.21
C ILE A 33 -7.18 -6.00 -8.29
N TYR A 34 -6.98 -7.22 -7.81
CA TYR A 34 -5.81 -7.60 -7.03
C TYR A 34 -4.50 -7.35 -7.82
N ASP A 35 -4.41 -7.90 -9.03
CA ASP A 35 -3.22 -7.76 -9.89
C ASP A 35 -2.95 -6.27 -10.22
N PHE A 36 -4.00 -5.47 -10.42
CA PHE A 36 -3.89 -4.02 -10.66
C PHE A 36 -3.28 -3.28 -9.47
N PHE A 37 -3.81 -3.46 -8.26
CA PHE A 37 -3.29 -2.75 -7.09
C PHE A 37 -1.92 -3.27 -6.64
N LEU A 38 -1.65 -4.56 -6.82
CA LEU A 38 -0.33 -5.12 -6.61
C LEU A 38 0.70 -4.47 -7.55
N ALA A 39 0.36 -4.34 -8.85
CA ALA A 39 1.22 -3.66 -9.81
C ALA A 39 1.45 -2.19 -9.44
N LEU A 40 0.42 -1.45 -9.01
CA LEU A 40 0.57 -0.07 -8.55
C LEU A 40 1.52 0.05 -7.35
N ALA A 41 1.45 -0.88 -6.40
CA ALA A 41 2.31 -0.88 -5.22
C ALA A 41 3.77 -1.31 -5.51
N ALA A 42 3.98 -2.21 -6.48
CA ALA A 42 5.28 -2.80 -6.77
C ALA A 42 6.07 -2.09 -7.89
N CYS A 43 5.41 -1.75 -9.00
CA CYS A 43 6.01 -1.29 -10.24
C CYS A 43 6.24 0.23 -10.28
N ASN A 44 6.93 0.74 -9.27
CA ASN A 44 7.28 2.16 -9.11
C ASN A 44 8.71 2.30 -8.55
N THR A 45 9.19 3.53 -8.43
CA THR A 45 10.50 3.85 -7.82
C THR A 45 10.38 4.40 -6.38
N ILE A 46 9.19 4.32 -5.79
CA ILE A 46 8.89 4.96 -4.50
C ILE A 46 9.65 4.32 -3.33
N VAL A 47 10.24 5.16 -2.49
CA VAL A 47 10.90 4.78 -1.25
C VAL A 47 9.96 5.04 -0.06
N PRO A 48 9.54 4.01 0.69
CA PRO A 48 8.75 4.19 1.91
C PRO A 48 9.62 4.68 3.06
N LEU A 49 9.27 5.83 3.66
CA LEU A 49 9.90 6.34 4.87
C LEU A 49 8.97 6.15 6.06
N VAL A 50 9.45 5.44 7.09
CA VAL A 50 8.71 5.23 8.32
C VAL A 50 8.89 6.43 9.26
N ILE A 51 7.78 7.09 9.61
CA ILE A 51 7.75 8.27 10.48
C ILE A 51 7.09 7.90 11.81
N ASP A 52 7.74 8.24 12.90
CA ASP A 52 7.16 8.10 14.24
C ASP A 52 6.05 9.11 14.48
N THR A 53 5.02 8.70 15.21
CA THR A 53 3.93 9.58 15.64
C THR A 53 4.01 9.83 17.14
N SER A 54 3.19 10.75 17.65
CA SER A 54 3.02 10.96 19.09
C SER A 54 2.45 9.72 19.80
N ASP A 55 1.76 8.83 19.07
CA ASP A 55 1.33 7.53 19.56
C ASP A 55 2.41 6.47 19.26
N PRO A 56 3.08 5.90 20.27
CA PRO A 56 4.15 4.93 20.07
C PRO A 56 3.68 3.60 19.44
N THR A 57 2.37 3.37 19.39
CA THR A 57 1.75 2.19 18.77
C THR A 57 1.45 2.38 17.27
N VAL A 58 1.54 3.61 16.77
CA VAL A 58 1.27 3.96 15.37
C VAL A 58 2.49 4.56 14.71
N LYS A 59 2.83 4.03 13.53
CA LYS A 59 3.83 4.60 12.65
C LYS A 59 3.20 4.97 11.31
N LEU A 60 3.65 6.06 10.72
CA LEU A 60 3.21 6.47 9.38
C LEU A 60 4.23 6.04 8.33
N ILE A 61 3.75 5.73 7.13
CA ILE A 61 4.59 5.56 5.96
C ILE A 61 4.39 6.76 5.05
N ASP A 62 5.48 7.47 4.80
CA ASP A 62 5.55 8.55 3.85
C ASP A 62 6.24 8.07 2.57
N TYR A 63 5.53 8.12 1.46
CA TYR A 63 6.06 7.72 0.16
C TYR A 63 6.87 8.84 -0.48
N GLN A 64 8.17 8.62 -0.62
CA GLN A 64 9.11 9.53 -1.26
C GLN A 64 9.43 9.05 -2.67
N GLY A 65 9.55 9.97 -3.62
CA GLY A 65 9.87 9.66 -5.02
C GLY A 65 9.97 10.92 -5.86
N GLU A 66 10.54 10.82 -7.04
CA GLU A 66 10.79 11.97 -7.91
C GLU A 66 9.51 12.46 -8.62
N SER A 67 8.57 11.53 -8.88
CA SER A 67 7.32 11.83 -9.56
C SER A 67 6.14 11.94 -8.57
N PRO A 68 5.39 13.07 -8.57
CA PRO A 68 4.20 13.22 -7.73
C PRO A 68 3.09 12.23 -8.12
N ASP A 69 3.03 11.85 -9.40
CA ASP A 69 2.03 10.90 -9.89
C ASP A 69 2.31 9.49 -9.38
N GLU A 70 3.57 9.05 -9.37
CA GLU A 70 3.96 7.76 -8.79
C GLU A 70 3.65 7.71 -7.29
N GLN A 71 3.89 8.80 -6.56
CA GLN A 71 3.55 8.90 -5.14
C GLN A 71 2.03 8.77 -4.95
N ALA A 72 1.24 9.51 -5.73
CA ALA A 72 -0.22 9.47 -5.66
C ALA A 72 -0.78 8.07 -5.94
N LEU A 73 -0.26 7.39 -6.96
CA LEU A 73 -0.65 6.02 -7.30
C LEU A 73 -0.29 5.02 -6.18
N THR A 74 0.88 5.18 -5.56
CA THR A 74 1.31 4.32 -4.44
C THR A 74 0.46 4.57 -3.19
N TYR A 75 0.13 5.83 -2.89
CA TYR A 75 -0.82 6.17 -1.83
C TYR A 75 -2.23 5.61 -2.09
N ALA A 76 -2.67 5.62 -3.35
CA ALA A 76 -3.94 5.00 -3.73
C ALA A 76 -3.91 3.49 -3.46
N ALA A 77 -2.86 2.78 -3.90
CA ALA A 77 -2.69 1.35 -3.63
C ALA A 77 -2.71 1.03 -2.12
N ALA A 78 -1.98 1.80 -1.32
CA ALA A 78 -1.97 1.66 0.13
C ALA A 78 -3.36 1.86 0.75
N ALA A 79 -4.13 2.82 0.26
CA ALA A 79 -5.50 3.08 0.74
C ALA A 79 -6.48 1.95 0.39
N TYR A 80 -6.22 1.19 -0.67
CA TYR A 80 -6.97 -0.01 -1.03
C TYR A 80 -6.45 -1.29 -0.37
N GLY A 81 -5.41 -1.20 0.46
CA GLY A 81 -4.88 -2.29 1.28
C GLY A 81 -3.63 -2.96 0.72
N PHE A 82 -2.94 -2.35 -0.24
CA PHE A 82 -1.68 -2.82 -0.82
C PHE A 82 -0.58 -1.82 -0.48
N MET A 83 -0.04 -1.90 0.73
CA MET A 83 0.87 -0.90 1.26
C MET A 83 2.32 -1.35 1.06
N LEU A 84 3.07 -0.64 0.22
CA LEU A 84 4.51 -0.79 0.15
C LEU A 84 5.11 -0.35 1.51
N ILE A 85 5.76 -1.25 2.23
CA ILE A 85 6.32 -0.97 3.57
C ILE A 85 7.84 -0.99 3.60
N GLU A 86 8.48 -1.66 2.64
CA GLU A 86 9.92 -1.72 2.52
C GLU A 86 10.33 -1.75 1.04
N ARG A 87 11.45 -1.09 0.72
CA ARG A 87 12.13 -1.20 -0.57
C ARG A 87 13.63 -1.23 -0.33
N THR A 88 14.28 -2.26 -0.87
CA THR A 88 15.73 -2.36 -0.98
C THR A 88 16.13 -2.50 -2.45
N SER A 89 17.43 -2.60 -2.73
CA SER A 89 17.91 -2.88 -4.09
C SER A 89 17.59 -4.30 -4.56
N GLY A 90 17.34 -5.25 -3.65
CA GLY A 90 17.12 -6.66 -3.97
C GLY A 90 15.68 -7.13 -3.89
N HIS A 91 14.84 -6.45 -3.11
CA HIS A 91 13.44 -6.83 -2.91
C HIS A 91 12.60 -5.66 -2.38
N ILE A 92 11.28 -5.84 -2.41
CA ILE A 92 10.31 -4.97 -1.77
C ILE A 92 9.46 -5.79 -0.80
N VAL A 93 8.83 -5.14 0.17
CA VAL A 93 7.84 -5.79 1.04
C VAL A 93 6.55 -5.00 0.95
N ILE A 94 5.45 -5.68 0.64
CA ILE A 94 4.10 -5.12 0.57
C ILE A 94 3.25 -5.78 1.65
N ASP A 95 2.61 -4.97 2.48
CA ASP A 95 1.52 -5.40 3.35
C ASP A 95 0.21 -5.41 2.55
N ILE A 96 -0.31 -6.61 2.31
CA ILE A 96 -1.55 -6.85 1.58
C ILE A 96 -2.61 -7.26 2.59
N HIS A 97 -3.53 -6.34 2.88
CA HIS A 97 -4.63 -6.55 3.82
C HIS A 97 -4.20 -7.04 5.22
N GLY A 98 -3.01 -6.67 5.69
CA GLY A 98 -2.43 -7.08 6.97
C GLY A 98 -1.45 -8.25 6.88
N GLU A 99 -1.24 -8.82 5.70
CA GLU A 99 -0.27 -9.90 5.46
C GLU A 99 0.93 -9.38 4.67
N ARG A 100 2.14 -9.55 5.21
CA ARG A 100 3.37 -9.10 4.55
C ARG A 100 3.82 -10.11 3.50
N GLN A 101 4.08 -9.63 2.30
CA GLN A 101 4.58 -10.38 1.16
C GLN A 101 5.89 -9.73 0.67
N SER A 102 6.92 -10.54 0.39
CA SER A 102 8.23 -10.10 -0.12
C SER A 102 8.50 -10.65 -1.51
#